data_AF-A0A5M4DAL3-F1
#
_entry.id   AF-A0A5M4DAL3-F1
#
_cell.length_a   1.000
_cell.length_b   1.000
_cell.length_c   1.000
_cell.angle_alpha   90.00
_cell.angle_beta   90.00
_cell.angle_gamma   90.00
#
_symmetry.space_group_name_H-M   'P 1'
#
loop_
_entity.id
_entity.type
_entity.pdbx_description
1 polymer ?
#
loop_
_entity_poly.entity_id
_entity_poly.type
_entity_poly.pdbx_seq_one_letter_code
_entity_poly.pdbx_strand_id
1 'polypeptide(L)'
;MTEGWLARLRQHFDQPDVGAVGPLSDYVVGLQKLELHLPMGTSGQHSYDSVAAHIARANARHAIESRILIGFCMMLRRPVLQALEWLDEELFLGMDDLDLSWRLRNAGFRLLVATDVFVHHEGQVSFKSEPSEKVRALTQRSVDALARKLVRHYGPGGVPTPFELWGIDWFSPSFDAWSEEGARNALRAA
;
A
#
# COMPACT_ATOMS: atom_id res chain seq x y z
N MET A 1 14.68 12.00 -5.44
CA MET A 1 14.22 11.04 -6.48
C MET A 1 15.33 10.87 -7.50
N THR A 2 15.45 9.70 -8.15
CA THR A 2 16.61 9.33 -8.99
C THR A 2 16.34 9.47 -10.49
N GLU A 3 17.35 9.70 -11.31
CA GLU A 3 17.15 9.98 -12.74
C GLU A 3 16.41 8.84 -13.47
N GLY A 4 15.40 9.17 -14.27
CA GLY A 4 14.66 8.21 -15.08
C GLY A 4 13.66 7.32 -14.33
N TRP A 5 13.48 7.51 -13.02
CA TRP A 5 12.59 6.71 -12.17
C TRP A 5 11.16 6.62 -12.72
N LEU A 6 10.58 7.76 -13.12
CA LEU A 6 9.20 7.83 -13.59
C LEU A 6 9.01 7.07 -14.90
N ALA A 7 9.98 7.18 -15.81
CA ALA A 7 9.95 6.49 -17.09
C ALA A 7 10.03 4.97 -16.89
N ARG A 8 10.90 4.49 -15.99
CA ARG A 8 10.99 3.06 -15.63
C ARG A 8 9.73 2.58 -14.91
N LEU A 9 9.11 3.39 -14.06
CA LEU A 9 7.88 3.00 -13.38
C LEU A 9 6.71 2.85 -14.37
N ARG A 10 6.61 3.77 -15.35
CA ARG A 10 5.63 3.69 -16.45
C ARG A 10 5.79 2.44 -17.31
N GLN A 11 7.01 1.94 -17.45
CA GLN A 11 7.31 0.78 -18.28
C GLN A 11 6.69 -0.53 -17.76
N HIS A 12 6.25 -0.58 -16.50
CA HIS A 12 5.59 -1.75 -15.92
C HIS A 12 4.09 -1.84 -16.23
N PHE A 13 3.56 -0.93 -17.05
CA PHE A 13 2.17 -0.92 -17.52
C PHE A 13 2.00 -1.53 -18.93
N ASP A 14 2.86 -2.47 -19.32
CA ASP A 14 2.73 -3.15 -20.63
C ASP A 14 1.43 -3.94 -20.72
N GLN A 15 1.05 -4.61 -19.63
CA GLN A 15 -0.18 -5.41 -19.58
C GLN A 15 -1.38 -4.56 -19.13
N PRO A 16 -2.55 -4.72 -19.76
CA PRO A 16 -3.75 -3.94 -19.44
C PRO A 16 -4.31 -4.24 -18.04
N ASP A 17 -4.01 -5.43 -17.51
CA ASP A 17 -4.42 -5.89 -16.18
C ASP A 17 -3.59 -5.31 -15.03
N VAL A 18 -2.53 -4.55 -15.31
CA VAL A 18 -1.74 -3.84 -14.29
C VAL A 18 -2.46 -2.53 -13.93
N GLY A 19 -3.03 -2.49 -12.73
CA GLY A 19 -3.78 -1.34 -12.22
C GLY A 19 -2.90 -0.30 -11.53
N ALA A 20 -1.87 -0.76 -10.80
CA ALA A 20 -0.95 0.10 -10.06
C ALA A 20 0.47 -0.49 -9.98
N VAL A 21 1.45 0.40 -9.89
CA VAL A 21 2.87 0.07 -9.74
C VAL A 21 3.48 0.96 -8.66
N GLY A 22 4.22 0.38 -7.72
CA GLY A 22 4.99 1.10 -6.70
C GLY A 22 6.49 0.81 -6.81
N PRO A 23 7.38 1.75 -6.45
CA PRO A 23 8.82 1.53 -6.45
C PRO A 23 9.29 0.87 -5.15
N LEU A 24 10.56 0.46 -5.12
CA LEU A 24 11.28 0.15 -3.89
C LEU A 24 11.59 1.43 -3.09
N SER A 25 11.67 1.29 -1.77
CA SER A 25 12.11 2.36 -0.86
C SER A 25 12.83 1.81 0.37
N ASP A 26 13.59 2.68 1.02
CA ASP A 26 14.32 2.45 2.26
C ASP A 26 13.47 2.73 3.51
N TYR A 27 12.34 3.42 3.35
CA TYR A 27 11.37 3.65 4.44
C TYR A 27 9.97 3.21 4.03
N VAL A 28 9.73 1.90 4.04
CA VAL A 28 8.44 1.31 3.64
C VAL A 28 8.28 -0.08 4.26
N VAL A 29 7.12 -0.71 4.11
CA VAL A 29 6.88 -2.10 4.48
C VAL A 29 6.52 -2.99 3.29
N GLY A 30 6.37 -4.28 3.58
CA GLY A 30 6.01 -5.29 2.59
C GLY A 30 7.08 -5.42 1.51
N LEU A 31 6.62 -5.82 0.33
CA LEU A 31 7.50 -6.15 -0.80
C LEU A 31 8.20 -4.95 -1.43
N GLN A 32 7.85 -3.71 -1.04
CA GLN A 32 8.54 -2.49 -1.48
C GLN A 32 9.83 -2.21 -0.69
N LYS A 33 10.10 -2.95 0.39
CA LYS A 33 11.34 -2.78 1.17
C LYS A 33 12.56 -3.11 0.32
N LEU A 34 13.40 -2.11 0.07
CA LEU A 34 14.65 -2.26 -0.70
C LEU A 34 15.52 -3.41 -0.19
N GLU A 35 15.62 -3.58 1.13
CA GLU A 35 16.45 -4.60 1.78
C GLU A 35 16.09 -6.04 1.36
N LEU A 36 14.85 -6.29 0.94
CA LEU A 36 14.42 -7.61 0.45
C LEU A 36 14.97 -7.94 -0.95
N HIS A 37 15.48 -6.94 -1.66
CA HIS A 37 15.94 -7.03 -3.05
C HIS A 37 17.44 -6.77 -3.20
N LEU A 38 18.15 -6.56 -2.09
CA LEU A 38 19.59 -6.44 -2.08
C LEU A 38 20.21 -7.76 -1.58
N PRO A 39 21.42 -8.14 -2.05
CA PRO A 39 22.14 -9.27 -1.49
C PRO A 39 22.32 -9.12 0.04
N MET A 40 22.28 -10.26 0.74
CA MET A 40 22.58 -10.28 2.18
C MET A 40 23.96 -9.67 2.45
N GLY A 41 24.04 -8.76 3.43
CA GLY A 41 25.29 -8.08 3.77
C GLY A 41 25.62 -6.87 2.90
N THR A 42 24.69 -6.41 2.05
CA THR A 42 24.78 -5.08 1.42
C THR A 42 24.50 -4.02 2.49
N SER A 43 25.48 -3.78 3.36
CA SER A 43 25.47 -2.74 4.38
C SER A 43 26.63 -1.77 4.12
N GLY A 44 26.32 -0.48 4.05
CA GLY A 44 27.30 0.56 3.76
C GLY A 44 26.69 1.91 3.47
N GLN A 45 27.51 2.96 3.50
CA GLN A 45 27.14 4.30 3.04
C GLN A 45 27.16 4.36 1.51
N HIS A 46 26.08 3.93 0.87
CA HIS A 46 25.85 4.17 -0.55
C HIS A 46 24.99 5.41 -0.73
N SER A 47 25.31 6.24 -1.72
CA SER A 47 24.40 7.31 -2.12
C SER A 47 23.13 6.72 -2.74
N TYR A 48 22.00 7.42 -2.60
CA TYR A 48 20.74 7.03 -3.23
C TYR A 48 20.86 6.87 -4.75
N ASP A 49 21.71 7.69 -5.40
CA ASP A 49 21.96 7.56 -6.84
C ASP A 49 22.69 6.27 -7.19
N SER A 50 23.66 5.86 -6.37
CA SER A 50 24.38 4.58 -6.56
C SER A 50 23.43 3.39 -6.41
N VAL A 51 22.58 3.40 -5.39
CA VAL A 51 21.54 2.38 -5.16
C VAL A 51 20.60 2.30 -6.36
N ALA A 52 20.06 3.45 -6.79
CA ALA A 52 19.12 3.49 -7.90
C ALA A 52 19.75 3.03 -9.22
N ALA A 53 20.99 3.45 -9.52
CA ALA A 53 21.71 3.00 -10.70
C ALA A 53 21.98 1.48 -10.67
N HIS A 54 22.33 0.95 -9.49
CA HIS A 54 22.55 -0.48 -9.30
C HIS A 54 21.28 -1.28 -9.59
N ILE A 55 20.17 -0.97 -8.90
CA ILE A 55 18.93 -1.75 -9.07
C ILE A 55 18.32 -1.56 -10.46
N ALA A 56 18.44 -0.37 -11.06
CA ALA A 56 17.93 -0.11 -12.40
C ALA A 56 18.63 -1.00 -13.45
N ARG A 57 19.91 -1.31 -13.23
CA ARG A 57 20.69 -2.21 -14.07
C ARG A 57 20.44 -3.68 -13.72
N ALA A 58 20.47 -4.03 -12.44
CA ALA A 58 20.39 -5.42 -11.98
C ALA A 58 19.00 -6.03 -12.21
N ASN A 59 17.95 -5.22 -12.05
CA ASN A 59 16.56 -5.68 -12.09
C ASN A 59 15.80 -5.12 -13.30
N ALA A 60 16.48 -4.66 -14.35
CA ALA A 60 15.86 -3.96 -15.48
C ALA A 60 14.59 -4.67 -15.98
N ARG A 61 13.46 -3.95 -16.00
CA ARG A 61 12.14 -4.47 -16.42
C ARG A 61 11.57 -5.60 -15.55
N HIS A 62 12.16 -5.85 -14.38
CA HIS A 62 11.67 -6.83 -13.43
C HIS A 62 10.75 -6.18 -12.41
N ALA A 63 9.63 -6.84 -12.16
CA ALA A 63 8.68 -6.48 -11.13
C ALA A 63 8.09 -7.75 -10.50
N ILE A 64 7.63 -7.61 -9.27
CA ILE A 64 6.96 -8.69 -8.54
C ILE A 64 5.53 -8.28 -8.21
N GLU A 65 4.61 -9.25 -8.24
CA GLU A 65 3.23 -9.00 -7.86
C GLU A 65 3.10 -8.88 -6.34
N SER A 66 2.26 -7.95 -5.89
CA SER A 66 2.00 -7.70 -4.47
C SER A 66 0.52 -7.65 -4.16
N ARG A 67 0.18 -7.96 -2.90
CA ARG A 67 -1.18 -7.83 -2.37
C ARG A 67 -1.52 -6.39 -1.94
N ILE A 68 -0.49 -5.60 -1.68
CA ILE A 68 -0.55 -4.22 -1.21
C ILE A 68 0.57 -3.39 -1.83
N LEU A 69 0.27 -2.15 -2.20
CA LEU A 69 1.26 -1.11 -2.45
C LEU A 69 1.06 -0.01 -1.41
N ILE A 70 2.11 0.32 -0.68
CA ILE A 70 2.12 1.39 0.32
C ILE A 70 2.11 2.74 -0.38
N GLY A 71 1.21 3.61 0.09
CA GLY A 71 0.80 4.84 -0.61
C GLY A 71 1.84 5.96 -0.71
N PHE A 72 3.06 5.79 -0.18
CA PHE A 72 4.10 6.83 -0.23
C PHE A 72 4.48 7.22 -1.68
N CYS A 73 4.43 6.26 -2.60
CA CYS A 73 4.65 6.46 -4.02
C CYS A 73 4.00 5.35 -4.83
N MET A 74 3.02 5.71 -5.66
CA MET A 74 2.36 4.79 -6.60
C MET A 74 2.08 5.52 -7.92
N MET A 75 2.14 4.78 -9.03
CA MET A 75 1.53 5.19 -10.30
C MET A 75 0.33 4.29 -10.56
N LEU A 76 -0.73 4.87 -11.11
CA LEU A 76 -1.95 4.16 -11.44
C LEU A 76 -2.46 4.61 -12.81
N ARG A 77 -3.21 3.74 -13.49
CA ARG A 77 -3.99 4.15 -14.66
C ARG A 77 -5.14 5.03 -14.21
N ARG A 78 -5.18 6.29 -14.66
CA ARG A 78 -6.27 7.21 -14.33
C ARG A 78 -7.68 6.65 -14.61
N PRO A 79 -7.95 5.98 -15.76
CA PRO A 79 -9.27 5.38 -16.00
C PRO A 79 -9.65 4.30 -14.98
N VAL A 80 -8.67 3.54 -14.48
CA VAL A 80 -8.89 2.52 -13.44
C VAL A 80 -9.25 3.18 -12.12
N LEU A 81 -8.50 4.21 -11.71
CA LEU A 81 -8.79 4.94 -10.47
C LEU A 81 -10.17 5.64 -10.53
N GLN A 82 -10.54 6.18 -11.69
CA GLN A 82 -11.86 6.78 -11.93
C GLN A 82 -13.00 5.76 -11.83
N ALA A 83 -12.81 4.58 -12.43
CA ALA A 83 -13.81 3.50 -12.38
C ALA A 83 -14.00 2.94 -10.96
N LEU A 84 -13.00 3.08 -10.10
CA LEU A 84 -13.06 2.69 -8.69
C LEU A 84 -13.50 3.83 -7.75
N GLU A 85 -14.00 4.94 -8.31
CA GLU A 85 -14.49 6.10 -7.53
C GLU A 85 -13.40 6.75 -6.65
N TRP A 86 -12.15 6.81 -7.16
CA TRP A 86 -11.02 7.49 -6.52
C TRP A 86 -10.61 6.89 -5.15
N LEU A 87 -10.09 7.73 -4.26
CA LEU A 87 -9.78 7.38 -2.88
C LEU A 87 -11.01 7.60 -2.01
N ASP A 88 -11.15 6.79 -0.97
CA ASP A 88 -12.25 6.91 -0.02
C ASP A 88 -11.95 8.01 0.99
N GLU A 89 -12.71 9.10 0.95
CA GLU A 89 -12.51 10.26 1.84
C GLU A 89 -12.84 9.96 3.31
N GLU A 90 -13.50 8.83 3.62
CA GLU A 90 -13.67 8.38 5.01
C GLU A 90 -12.35 7.88 5.62
N LEU A 91 -11.38 7.49 4.79
CA LEU A 91 -10.04 7.04 5.19
C LEU A 91 -9.09 8.22 5.29
N PHE A 92 -9.42 9.14 6.19
CA PHE A 92 -8.74 10.45 6.30
C PHE A 92 -7.24 10.35 6.62
N LEU A 93 -6.82 9.36 7.40
CA LEU A 93 -5.44 9.22 7.83
C LEU A 93 -4.99 7.75 7.88
N GLY A 94 -4.34 7.33 6.80
CA GLY A 94 -3.88 5.96 6.59
C GLY A 94 -5.01 5.03 6.17
N MET A 95 -4.66 3.78 5.88
CA MET A 95 -5.55 2.72 5.38
C MET A 95 -6.08 2.93 3.95
N ASP A 96 -5.88 4.11 3.37
CA ASP A 96 -6.23 4.45 1.99
C ASP A 96 -5.52 3.57 0.96
N ASP A 97 -4.27 3.21 1.24
CA ASP A 97 -3.44 2.34 0.42
C ASP A 97 -3.85 0.85 0.51
N LEU A 98 -4.24 0.40 1.71
CA LEU A 98 -4.86 -0.92 1.92
C LEU A 98 -6.19 -1.03 1.15
N ASP A 99 -7.06 -0.03 1.30
CA ASP A 99 -8.36 0.04 0.64
C ASP A 99 -8.22 0.04 -0.88
N LEU A 100 -7.37 0.93 -1.42
CA LEU A 100 -7.16 1.02 -2.87
C LEU A 100 -6.56 -0.27 -3.44
N SER A 101 -5.56 -0.85 -2.76
CA SER A 101 -4.96 -2.13 -3.16
C SER A 101 -5.99 -3.25 -3.19
N TRP A 102 -6.85 -3.31 -2.17
CA TRP A 102 -7.94 -4.28 -2.09
C TRP A 102 -8.96 -4.09 -3.22
N ARG A 103 -9.45 -2.86 -3.44
CA ARG A 103 -10.41 -2.54 -4.51
C ARG A 103 -9.87 -2.84 -5.91
N LEU A 104 -8.62 -2.48 -6.18
CA LEU A 104 -7.95 -2.79 -7.45
C LEU A 104 -7.93 -4.30 -7.71
N ARG A 105 -7.53 -5.09 -6.71
CA ARG A 105 -7.49 -6.55 -6.83
C ARG A 105 -8.87 -7.16 -6.96
N ASN A 106 -9.87 -6.65 -6.25
CA ASN A 106 -11.25 -7.11 -6.37
C ASN A 106 -11.86 -6.80 -7.74
N ALA A 107 -11.37 -5.75 -8.42
CA ALA A 107 -11.70 -5.44 -9.81
C ALA A 107 -10.85 -6.21 -10.84
N GLY A 108 -10.02 -7.17 -10.41
CA GLY A 108 -9.22 -8.02 -11.28
C GLY A 108 -7.88 -7.42 -11.72
N PHE A 109 -7.45 -6.30 -11.14
CA PHE A 109 -6.15 -5.70 -11.46
C PHE A 109 -5.03 -6.27 -10.59
N ARG A 110 -3.86 -6.40 -11.21
CA ARG A 110 -2.59 -6.74 -10.53
C ARG A 110 -1.92 -5.47 -10.02
N LEU A 111 -1.22 -5.63 -8.90
CA LEU A 111 -0.38 -4.61 -8.29
C LEU A 111 1.08 -5.06 -8.39
N LEU A 112 1.95 -4.21 -8.92
CA LEU A 112 3.35 -4.57 -9.12
C LEU A 112 4.28 -3.70 -8.28
N VAL A 113 5.30 -4.33 -7.70
CA VAL A 113 6.48 -3.63 -7.17
C VAL A 113 7.55 -3.63 -8.25
N ALA A 114 7.88 -2.45 -8.76
CA ALA A 114 8.95 -2.25 -9.74
C ALA A 114 10.32 -2.35 -9.05
N THR A 115 10.97 -3.50 -9.19
CA THR A 115 12.23 -3.81 -8.50
C THR A 115 13.46 -3.11 -9.10
N ASP A 116 13.29 -2.41 -10.23
CA ASP A 116 14.28 -1.56 -10.90
C ASP A 116 14.10 -0.06 -10.65
N VAL A 117 13.16 0.32 -9.77
CA VAL A 117 12.89 1.71 -9.41
C VAL A 117 13.06 1.91 -7.91
N PHE A 118 13.90 2.87 -7.53
CA PHE A 118 14.12 3.27 -6.15
C PHE A 118 13.69 4.72 -5.95
N VAL A 119 12.87 4.93 -4.93
CA VAL A 119 12.47 6.25 -4.46
C VAL A 119 12.77 6.32 -2.97
N HIS A 120 13.72 7.17 -2.60
CA HIS A 120 13.96 7.48 -1.19
C HIS A 120 12.72 8.13 -0.58
N HIS A 121 12.31 7.61 0.58
CA HIS A 121 11.18 8.13 1.33
C HIS A 121 11.68 8.74 2.64
N GLU A 122 11.60 10.06 2.75
CA GLU A 122 11.89 10.75 4.01
C GLU A 122 10.72 10.53 4.98
N GLY A 123 10.87 9.53 5.84
CA GLY A 123 9.80 9.05 6.70
C GLY A 123 9.27 10.07 7.72
N GLN A 124 7.97 9.93 8.04
CA GLN A 124 7.29 10.56 9.18
C GLN A 124 7.40 12.09 9.27
N VAL A 125 7.57 12.80 8.15
CA VAL A 125 7.62 14.27 8.19
C VAL A 125 6.23 14.87 8.44
N SER A 126 5.18 14.27 7.88
CA SER A 126 3.87 14.91 7.72
C SER A 126 3.03 15.12 8.98
N PHE A 127 3.41 14.58 10.14
CA PHE A 127 2.62 14.70 11.38
C PHE A 127 3.43 15.01 12.64
N LYS A 128 4.71 15.38 12.48
CA LYS A 128 5.56 15.78 13.62
C LYS A 128 5.03 17.01 14.38
N SER A 129 4.25 17.86 13.71
CA SER A 129 3.67 19.08 14.28
C SER A 129 2.27 18.90 14.87
N GLU A 130 1.63 17.74 14.69
CA GLU A 130 0.27 17.49 15.18
C GLU A 130 0.29 16.79 16.56
N PRO A 131 -0.69 17.04 17.44
CA PRO A 131 -0.80 16.31 18.69
C PRO A 131 -0.98 14.81 18.44
N SER A 132 -0.18 13.98 19.13
CA SER A 132 -0.18 12.52 18.96
C SER A 132 -1.55 11.88 19.20
N GLU A 133 -2.34 12.43 20.13
CA GLU A 133 -3.71 11.97 20.40
C GLU A 133 -4.64 12.17 19.21
N LYS A 134 -4.54 13.33 18.53
CA LYS A 134 -5.34 13.65 17.35
C LYS A 134 -4.97 12.72 16.20
N VAL A 135 -3.67 12.52 15.96
CA VAL A 135 -3.17 11.57 14.95
C VAL A 135 -3.72 10.17 15.23
N ARG A 136 -3.59 9.69 16.48
CA ARG A 136 -4.11 8.36 16.88
C ARG A 136 -5.62 8.25 16.66
N ALA A 137 -6.39 9.27 17.04
CA ALA A 137 -7.85 9.26 16.86
C ALA A 137 -8.26 9.23 15.38
N LEU A 138 -7.59 10.01 14.52
CA LEU A 138 -7.86 10.02 13.08
C LEU A 138 -7.46 8.71 12.40
N THR A 139 -6.32 8.13 12.77
CA THR A 139 -5.91 6.81 12.30
C THR A 139 -6.90 5.73 12.74
N GLN A 140 -7.32 5.73 14.01
CA GLN A 140 -8.31 4.74 14.48
C GLN A 140 -9.64 4.86 13.72
N ARG A 141 -10.11 6.08 13.43
CA ARG A 141 -11.31 6.29 12.62
C ARG A 141 -11.18 5.67 11.22
N SER A 142 -10.01 5.83 10.58
CA SER A 142 -9.75 5.27 9.25
C SER A 142 -9.68 3.74 9.29
N VAL A 143 -9.07 3.18 10.35
CA VAL A 143 -9.06 1.72 10.58
C VAL A 143 -10.48 1.16 10.74
N ASP A 144 -11.31 1.81 11.57
CA ASP A 144 -12.68 1.37 11.81
C ASP A 144 -13.56 1.51 10.56
N ALA A 145 -13.35 2.55 9.76
CA ALA A 145 -14.04 2.77 8.49
C ALA A 145 -13.69 1.67 7.47
N LEU A 146 -12.39 1.36 7.29
CA LEU A 146 -11.96 0.24 6.45
C LEU A 146 -12.57 -1.09 6.93
N ALA A 147 -12.53 -1.38 8.23
CA ALA A 147 -13.10 -2.60 8.78
C ALA A 147 -14.61 -2.72 8.50
N ARG A 148 -15.40 -1.65 8.67
CA ARG A 148 -16.82 -1.63 8.31
C ARG A 148 -17.04 -1.86 6.81
N LYS A 149 -16.20 -1.27 5.95
CA LYS A 149 -16.26 -1.47 4.50
C LYS A 149 -16.06 -2.93 4.12
N LEU A 150 -15.08 -3.61 4.73
CA LEU A 150 -14.85 -5.04 4.53
C LEU A 150 -16.04 -5.88 5.01
N VAL A 151 -16.57 -5.59 6.20
CA VAL A 151 -17.76 -6.29 6.73
C VAL A 151 -18.97 -6.11 5.81
N ARG A 152 -19.19 -4.91 5.26
CA ARG A 152 -20.27 -4.68 4.27
C ARG A 152 -20.07 -5.47 2.99
N HIS A 153 -18.81 -5.65 2.56
CA HIS A 153 -18.50 -6.37 1.33
C HIS A 153 -18.61 -7.89 1.48
N TYR A 154 -17.97 -8.46 2.51
CA TYR A 154 -17.89 -9.91 2.71
C TYR A 154 -19.03 -10.49 3.56
N GLY A 155 -19.74 -9.63 4.30
CA GLY A 155 -20.74 -10.04 5.28
C GLY A 155 -20.13 -10.39 6.65
N PRO A 156 -20.95 -10.36 7.72
CA PRO A 156 -20.50 -10.75 9.06
C PRO A 156 -19.95 -12.18 9.11
N GLY A 157 -18.75 -12.34 9.70
CA GLY A 157 -18.04 -13.63 9.76
C GLY A 157 -17.40 -14.08 8.44
N GLY A 158 -17.55 -13.32 7.35
CA GLY A 158 -16.99 -13.63 6.04
C GLY A 158 -15.71 -12.85 5.68
N VAL A 159 -15.29 -11.90 6.52
CA VAL A 159 -14.13 -11.04 6.25
C VAL A 159 -12.84 -11.85 6.33
N PRO A 160 -12.02 -11.94 5.27
CA PRO A 160 -10.71 -12.57 5.36
C PRO A 160 -9.81 -11.81 6.33
N THR A 161 -8.83 -12.51 6.91
CA THR A 161 -7.88 -11.90 7.84
C THR A 161 -7.02 -10.84 7.13
N PRO A 162 -6.47 -9.85 7.86
CA PRO A 162 -5.53 -8.88 7.28
C PRO A 162 -4.36 -9.54 6.54
N PHE A 163 -3.88 -10.67 7.05
CA PHE A 163 -2.80 -11.43 6.42
C PHE A 163 -3.22 -12.05 5.07
N GLU A 164 -4.44 -12.58 4.97
CA GLU A 164 -4.98 -13.10 3.71
C GLU A 164 -5.21 -11.99 2.68
N LEU A 165 -5.72 -10.83 3.13
CA LEU A 165 -5.97 -9.69 2.25
C LEU A 165 -4.67 -9.04 1.76
N TRP A 166 -3.74 -8.74 2.67
CA TRP A 166 -2.57 -7.88 2.37
C TRP A 166 -1.22 -8.48 2.76
N GLY A 167 -1.18 -9.57 3.53
CA GLY A 167 0.07 -10.15 4.04
C GLY A 167 0.65 -9.39 5.23
N ILE A 168 -0.16 -8.60 5.95
CA ILE A 168 0.23 -7.81 7.12
C ILE A 168 -0.83 -7.92 8.21
N ASP A 169 -0.47 -7.68 9.47
CA ASP A 169 -1.30 -7.84 10.67
C ASP A 169 -1.12 -6.70 11.71
N TRP A 170 -0.58 -5.57 11.27
CA TRP A 170 -0.14 -4.46 12.12
C TRP A 170 -1.24 -3.49 12.61
N PHE A 171 -2.51 -3.75 12.31
CA PHE A 171 -3.62 -2.85 12.64
C PHE A 171 -4.79 -3.62 13.26
N SER A 172 -5.54 -2.95 14.14
CA SER A 172 -6.74 -3.52 14.77
C SER A 172 -7.85 -2.48 14.86
N PRO A 173 -9.06 -2.76 14.35
CA PRO A 173 -10.25 -1.95 14.60
C PRO A 173 -10.64 -1.96 16.08
N SER A 174 -11.45 -0.98 16.48
CA SER A 174 -11.99 -0.81 17.82
C SER A 174 -13.10 -1.81 18.18
N PHE A 175 -13.54 -2.58 17.21
CA PHE A 175 -14.51 -3.65 17.32
C PHE A 175 -13.98 -4.90 16.62
N ASP A 176 -14.50 -6.07 16.98
CA ASP A 176 -14.11 -7.31 16.30
C ASP A 176 -14.83 -7.42 14.95
N ALA A 177 -14.12 -7.10 13.87
CA ALA A 177 -14.64 -7.18 12.50
C ALA A 177 -14.67 -8.61 11.95
N TRP A 178 -14.00 -9.56 12.61
CA TRP A 178 -13.80 -10.92 12.11
C TRP A 178 -14.75 -11.93 12.77
N SER A 179 -15.27 -11.66 13.97
CA SER A 179 -16.39 -12.44 14.51
C SER A 179 -17.73 -12.01 13.92
N GLU A 180 -18.65 -12.96 13.80
CA GLU A 180 -20.01 -12.69 13.32
C GLU A 180 -20.74 -11.69 14.21
N GLU A 181 -20.68 -11.86 15.53
CA GLU A 181 -21.34 -10.98 16.49
C GLU A 181 -20.75 -9.56 16.47
N GLY A 182 -19.42 -9.44 16.51
CA GLY A 182 -18.74 -8.14 16.48
C GLY A 182 -19.05 -7.36 15.20
N ALA A 183 -19.00 -8.04 14.06
CA ALA A 183 -19.33 -7.46 12.77
C ALA A 183 -20.80 -7.00 12.68
N ARG A 184 -21.75 -7.79 13.18
CA ARG A 184 -23.17 -7.41 13.22
C ARG A 184 -23.42 -6.18 14.10
N ASN A 185 -22.76 -6.12 15.26
CA ASN A 185 -22.87 -4.99 16.16
C ASN A 185 -22.30 -3.71 15.54
N ALA A 186 -21.17 -3.82 14.83
CA ALA A 186 -20.53 -2.69 14.16
C ALA A 186 -21.36 -2.08 13.03
N LEU A 187 -22.16 -2.89 12.32
CA LEU A 187 -23.08 -2.41 11.27
C LEU A 187 -24.33 -1.73 11.83
N ARG A 188 -24.78 -2.07 13.05
CA ARG A 188 -25.96 -1.46 13.69
C ARG A 188 -25.66 -0.09 14.31
N ALA A 189 -24.39 0.17 14.63
CA ALA A 189 -23.93 1.38 15.28
C ALA A 189 -23.49 2.50 14.31
N ALA A 190 -23.54 2.23 12.99
CA ALA A 190 -23.16 3.14 11.92
C ALA A 190 -24.41 3.71 11.24
#